data_AF-A0A7W1DQ87-F1
#
_entry.id   AF-A0A7W1DQ87-F1
#
_cell.length_a   1.000
_cell.length_b   1.000
_cell.length_c   1.000
_cell.angle_alpha   90.00
_cell.angle_beta   90.00
_cell.angle_gamma   90.00
#
_symmetry.space_group_name_H-M   'P 1'
#
loop_
_entity.id
_entity.type
_entity.pdbx_description
1 polymer ?
#
loop_
_entity_poly.entity_id
_entity_poly.type
_entity_poly.pdbx_seq_one_letter_code
_entity_poly.pdbx_strand_id
1 'polypeptide(L)'
;MHRELKRETARPAAGTSKAQQRRFDAFRRRYNDERPHEGIGDCTPTSLWMSSTRPYPERIARPDYPSHMEVRRVSTAGTFRLHSQQPFLSQT
;
A
#
# COMPACT_ATOMS: atom_id res chain seq x y z
N MET A 1 4.71 11.99 -5.86
CA MET A 1 3.48 12.04 -6.69
C MET A 1 3.79 11.42 -8.05
N HIS A 2 2.90 10.58 -8.60
CA HIS A 2 3.07 9.93 -9.91
C HIS A 2 3.27 10.95 -11.05
N ARG A 3 4.31 10.75 -11.89
CA ARG A 3 4.72 11.73 -12.92
C ARG A 3 3.62 12.02 -13.94
N GLU A 4 3.00 10.95 -14.46
CA GLU A 4 1.94 11.02 -15.47
C GLU A 4 0.66 11.71 -14.97
N LEU A 5 0.16 11.28 -13.80
CA LEU A 5 -0.94 11.90 -13.08
C LEU A 5 -0.76 13.42 -12.96
N LYS A 6 0.41 13.86 -12.50
CA LYS A 6 0.70 15.28 -12.32
C LYS A 6 0.64 16.04 -13.64
N ARG A 7 1.18 15.45 -14.70
CA ARG A 7 1.20 16.04 -16.04
C ARG A 7 -0.22 16.20 -16.60
N GLU A 8 -1.06 15.18 -16.49
CA GLU A 8 -2.40 15.18 -17.10
C GLU A 8 -3.44 15.97 -16.30
N THR A 9 -3.32 16.02 -14.98
CA THR A 9 -4.38 16.58 -14.14
C THR A 9 -4.03 17.94 -13.54
N ALA A 10 -2.74 18.20 -13.27
CA ALA A 10 -2.30 19.31 -12.42
C ALA A 10 -1.29 20.26 -13.10
N ARG A 11 -1.10 20.18 -14.43
CA ARG A 11 -0.19 21.05 -15.20
C ARG A 11 -0.89 21.63 -16.45
N PRO A 12 -1.44 22.85 -16.39
CA PRO A 12 -1.70 23.64 -15.17
C PRO A 12 -2.80 23.00 -14.33
N ALA A 13 -2.88 23.34 -13.03
CA ALA A 13 -4.00 22.93 -12.19
C ALA A 13 -5.31 23.52 -12.70
N ALA A 14 -6.44 22.85 -12.41
CA ALA A 14 -7.75 23.40 -12.73
C ALA A 14 -8.09 24.56 -11.79
N GLY A 15 -8.89 25.53 -12.26
CA GLY A 15 -9.24 26.72 -11.49
C GLY A 15 -10.15 26.49 -10.29
N THR A 16 -10.70 25.28 -10.11
CA THR A 16 -11.54 24.93 -8.95
C THR A 16 -11.32 23.48 -8.55
N SER A 17 -11.57 23.14 -7.27
CA SER A 17 -11.48 21.77 -6.76
C SER A 17 -12.41 20.81 -7.50
N LYS A 18 -13.61 21.25 -7.89
CA LYS A 18 -14.56 20.42 -8.66
C LYS A 18 -14.08 20.14 -10.08
N ALA A 19 -13.42 21.10 -10.73
CA ALA A 19 -12.81 20.87 -12.04
C ALA A 19 -11.58 19.96 -11.93
N GLN A 20 -10.79 20.12 -10.87
CA GLN A 20 -9.64 19.27 -10.59
C GLN A 20 -10.06 17.81 -10.33
N GLN A 21 -11.12 17.59 -9.55
CA GLN A 21 -11.66 16.25 -9.30
C GLN A 21 -12.10 15.57 -10.60
N ARG A 22 -12.80 16.30 -11.50
CA ARG A 22 -13.18 15.75 -12.81
C ARG A 22 -11.98 15.31 -13.64
N ARG A 23 -10.85 16.03 -13.59
CA ARG A 23 -9.60 15.61 -14.23
C ARG A 23 -9.03 14.35 -13.58
N PHE A 24 -9.08 14.24 -12.26
CA PHE A 24 -8.65 13.04 -11.55
C PHE A 24 -9.55 11.84 -11.86
N ASP A 25 -10.87 12.01 -11.94
CA ASP A 25 -11.81 10.94 -12.26
C ASP A 25 -11.57 10.42 -13.69
N ALA A 26 -11.37 11.32 -14.65
CA ALA A 26 -11.02 10.97 -16.02
C ALA A 26 -9.67 10.23 -16.11
N PHE A 27 -8.66 10.71 -15.38
CA PHE A 27 -7.37 10.03 -15.29
C PHE A 27 -7.51 8.63 -14.69
N ARG A 28 -8.29 8.48 -13.61
CA ARG A 28 -8.51 7.20 -12.94
C ARG A 28 -9.15 6.18 -13.87
N ARG A 29 -10.20 6.57 -14.61
CA ARG A 29 -10.84 5.71 -15.62
C ARG A 29 -9.83 5.27 -16.68
N ARG A 30 -9.11 6.22 -17.27
CA ARG A 30 -8.09 5.92 -18.29
C ARG A 30 -7.01 4.98 -17.76
N TYR A 31 -6.49 5.24 -16.57
CA TYR A 31 -5.41 4.45 -15.97
C TYR A 31 -5.85 3.03 -15.62
N ASN A 32 -7.05 2.88 -15.07
CA ASN A 32 -7.56 1.60 -14.57
C ASN A 32 -8.22 0.74 -15.65
N ASP A 33 -8.90 1.35 -16.62
CA ASP A 33 -9.80 0.63 -17.54
C ASP A 33 -9.31 0.65 -19.00
N GLU A 34 -8.49 1.61 -19.41
CA GLU A 34 -8.14 1.83 -20.83
C GLU A 34 -6.65 1.55 -21.13
N ARG A 35 -5.74 1.76 -20.17
CA ARG A 35 -4.29 1.64 -20.41
C ARG A 35 -3.79 0.23 -20.13
N PRO A 36 -3.13 -0.43 -21.10
CA PRO A 36 -2.30 -1.60 -20.83
C PRO A 36 -1.05 -1.18 -20.05
N HIS A 37 -0.62 -2.01 -19.10
CA HIS A 37 0.61 -1.77 -18.34
C HIS A 37 1.55 -2.97 -18.47
N GLU A 38 2.74 -2.71 -19.00
CA GLU A 38 3.77 -3.73 -19.27
C GLU A 38 4.10 -4.57 -18.02
N GLY A 39 4.19 -3.94 -16.85
CA GLY A 39 4.50 -4.62 -15.58
C GLY A 39 3.44 -5.64 -15.12
N ILE A 40 2.28 -5.67 -15.77
CA ILE A 40 1.21 -6.66 -15.54
C ILE A 40 0.80 -7.34 -16.86
N GLY A 41 1.74 -7.49 -17.79
CA GLY A 41 1.52 -8.23 -19.05
C GLY A 41 0.53 -7.54 -19.98
N ASP A 42 0.61 -6.21 -20.08
CA ASP A 42 -0.28 -5.36 -20.89
C ASP A 42 -1.78 -5.50 -20.57
N CYS A 43 -2.11 -6.04 -19.39
CA CYS A 43 -3.45 -6.01 -18.85
C CYS A 43 -3.80 -4.63 -18.27
N THR A 44 -5.09 -4.38 -18.04
CA THR A 44 -5.55 -3.19 -17.32
C THR A 44 -5.63 -3.48 -15.81
N PRO A 45 -5.42 -2.50 -14.93
CA PRO A 45 -5.51 -2.73 -13.49
C PRO A 45 -6.87 -3.28 -13.07
N THR A 46 -7.96 -2.78 -13.67
CA THR A 46 -9.31 -3.26 -13.38
C THR A 46 -9.51 -4.72 -13.78
N SER A 47 -8.86 -5.22 -14.82
CA SER A 47 -9.03 -6.63 -15.23
C SER A 47 -8.38 -7.63 -14.27
N LEU A 48 -7.42 -7.17 -13.45
CA LEU A 48 -6.70 -8.02 -12.50
C LEU A 48 -7.17 -7.83 -11.06
N TRP A 49 -7.68 -6.64 -10.72
CA TRP A 49 -8.09 -6.34 -9.37
C TRP A 49 -9.49 -6.86 -9.07
N MET A 50 -9.64 -7.57 -7.96
CA MET A 50 -10.91 -7.93 -7.36
C MET A 50 -10.98 -7.41 -5.93
N SER A 51 -12.17 -7.02 -5.50
CA SER A 51 -12.37 -6.64 -4.10
C SER A 51 -12.10 -7.82 -3.19
N SER A 52 -11.39 -7.56 -2.07
CA SER A 52 -11.20 -8.57 -1.04
C SER A 52 -12.55 -8.98 -0.47
N THR A 53 -12.83 -10.28 -0.48
CA THR A 53 -13.99 -10.85 0.21
C THR A 53 -13.88 -10.72 1.73
N ARG A 54 -12.65 -10.60 2.24
CA ARG A 54 -12.39 -10.38 3.65
C ARG A 54 -12.59 -8.90 3.99
N PRO A 55 -13.55 -8.55 4.88
CA PRO A 55 -13.74 -7.18 5.32
C PRO A 55 -12.52 -6.72 6.14
N TYR A 56 -12.22 -5.43 6.06
CA TYR A 56 -11.21 -4.83 6.92
C TYR A 56 -11.76 -4.77 8.36
N PRO A 57 -11.10 -5.40 9.35
CA PRO A 57 -11.60 -5.43 10.71
C PRO A 57 -11.45 -4.04 11.36
N GLU A 58 -12.44 -3.63 12.15
CA GLU A 58 -12.39 -2.37 12.91
C GLU A 58 -11.22 -2.35 13.91
N ARG A 59 -10.85 -3.52 14.43
CA ARG A 59 -9.71 -3.69 15.35
C ARG A 59 -8.87 -4.89 14.94
N ILE A 60 -7.57 -4.68 14.78
CA ILE A 60 -6.61 -5.75 14.51
C ILE A 60 -6.39 -6.54 15.82
N ALA A 61 -6.68 -7.83 15.80
CA ALA A 61 -6.39 -8.72 16.92
C ALA A 61 -4.87 -8.81 17.14
N ARG A 62 -4.45 -8.92 18.41
CA ARG A 62 -3.04 -9.23 18.69
C ARG A 62 -2.72 -10.63 18.13
N PRO A 63 -1.51 -10.85 17.61
CA PRO A 63 -1.09 -12.19 17.20
C PRO A 63 -1.21 -13.16 18.38
N ASP A 64 -1.80 -14.32 18.12
CA ASP A 64 -1.85 -15.43 19.07
C ASP A 64 -0.67 -16.35 18.78
N TYR A 65 0.16 -16.62 19.79
CA TYR A 65 1.32 -17.49 19.69
C TYR A 65 1.10 -18.71 20.58
N PRO A 66 1.44 -19.92 20.13
CA PRO A 66 1.38 -21.11 20.97
C PRO A 66 2.10 -20.92 22.31
N SER A 67 1.62 -21.57 23.35
CA SER A 67 2.14 -21.41 24.72
C SER A 67 3.62 -21.80 24.89
N HIS A 68 4.16 -22.60 23.97
CA HIS A 68 5.57 -22.99 23.96
C HIS A 68 6.50 -21.94 23.32
N MET A 69 5.95 -20.85 22.74
CA MET A 69 6.74 -19.77 22.15
C MET A 69 6.99 -18.65 23.16
N GLU A 70 8.25 -18.22 23.24
CA GLU A 70 8.64 -17.07 24.04
C GLU A 70 8.43 -15.76 23.25
N VAL A 71 7.42 -14.98 23.64
CA VAL A 71 7.13 -13.70 22.98
C VAL A 71 7.98 -12.58 23.60
N ARG A 72 8.76 -11.89 22.77
CA ARG A 72 9.61 -10.76 23.17
C ARG A 72 9.29 -9.51 22.35
N ARG A 73 9.50 -8.33 22.96
CA ARG A 73 9.38 -7.04 22.27
C ARG A 73 10.72 -6.64 21.67
N VAL A 74 10.67 -6.16 20.43
CA VAL A 74 11.81 -5.53 19.76
C VAL A 74 11.81 -4.05 20.10
N SER A 75 12.98 -3.53 20.46
CA SER A 75 13.19 -2.10 20.70
C SER A 75 13.23 -1.31 19.39
N THR A 76 13.16 0.01 19.47
CA THR A 76 13.36 0.90 18.32
C THR A 76 14.75 0.76 17.69
N ALA A 77 15.73 0.29 18.44
CA ALA A 77 17.08 -0.01 17.95
C ALA A 77 17.18 -1.36 17.21
N GLY A 78 16.06 -2.04 16.95
CA GLY A 78 16.03 -3.32 16.24
C GLY A 78 16.57 -4.50 17.04
N THR A 79 16.79 -4.35 18.35
CA THR A 79 17.28 -5.41 19.23
C THR A 79 16.22 -5.88 20.21
N PHE A 80 16.36 -7.10 20.73
CA PHE A 80 15.52 -7.66 21.78
C PHE A 80 16.36 -8.39 22.82
N ARG A 81 15.84 -8.56 24.04
CA ARG A 81 16.51 -9.32 25.09
C ARG A 81 16.16 -10.79 24.98
N LEU A 82 17.18 -11.63 24.93
CA LEU A 82 17.07 -13.09 24.99
C LEU A 82 18.11 -13.62 25.97
N HIS A 83 17.67 -14.16 27.09
CA HIS A 83 18.54 -14.51 28.21
C HIS A 83 19.48 -13.34 28.60
N SER A 84 20.79 -13.58 28.64
CA SER A 84 21.85 -12.59 28.90
C SER A 84 22.33 -11.84 27.64
N GLN A 85 21.65 -12.02 26.50
CA GLN A 85 22.06 -11.46 25.21
C GLN A 85 21.06 -10.40 24.71
N GLN A 86 21.56 -9.53 23.83
CA GLN A 86 20.77 -8.52 23.12
C GLN A 86 21.02 -8.61 21.60
N PRO A 87 20.57 -9.69 20.94
CA PRO A 87 20.70 -9.81 19.50
C PRO A 87 19.89 -8.75 18.74
N PHE A 88 20.35 -8.43 17.53
CA PHE A 88 19.61 -7.65 16.54
C PHE A 88 18.66 -8.55 15.75
N LEU A 89 17.48 -8.04 15.37
CA LEU A 89 16.37 -8.82 14.81
C LEU A 89 16.70 -9.49 13.47
N SER A 90 17.52 -8.84 12.63
CA SER A 90 17.90 -9.34 11.30
C SER A 90 19.35 -9.04 10.98
N GLN A 91 20.18 -10.04 10.74
CA GLN A 91 21.49 -9.83 10.13
C GLN A 91 21.30 -9.88 8.61
N THR A 92 21.75 -8.83 7.90
CA THR A 92 21.78 -8.84 6.43
C THR A 92 23.06 -9.53 5.98
#